data_AF-A0A382NGK4-F1
#
_entry.id   AF-A0A382NGK4-F1
#
_cell.length_a   1.000
_cell.length_b   1.000
_cell.length_c   1.000
_cell.angle_alpha   90.00
_cell.angle_beta   90.00
_cell.angle_gamma   90.00
#
_symmetry.space_group_name_H-M   'P 1'
#
loop_
_entity.id
_entity.type
_entity.pdbx_description
1 polymer ?
#
loop_
_entity_poly.entity_id
_entity_poly.type
_entity_poly.pdbx_seq_one_letter_code
_entity_poly.pdbx_strand_id
1 'polypeptide(L)'
;MVAAAHNAGWPVAIHAIGDQGVSWVLDAFEKSPSGPNALMDRIEHIEVVTPTDVKRFEQLDIAASMQPHHATCCVGDYVIDRIGRERLPNAYVWRQMLDNGNHLVLGSDWSTSPLNPLIQIGDTLHRETRI
;
A
#
# COMPACT_ATOMS: atom_id res chain seq x y z
N MET A 1 -3.35 -5.21 18.94
CA MET A 1 -2.92 -6.36 18.10
C MET A 1 -1.46 -6.21 17.69
N VAL A 2 -1.08 -5.09 17.06
CA VAL A 2 0.33 -4.77 16.68
C VAL A 2 1.32 -5.05 17.82
N ALA A 3 1.16 -4.38 18.96
CA ALA A 3 2.03 -4.60 20.13
C ALA A 3 2.11 -6.05 20.61
N ALA A 4 1.00 -6.80 20.54
CA ALA A 4 1.01 -8.21 20.93
C ALA A 4 1.82 -9.07 19.96
N ALA A 5 1.72 -8.81 18.65
CA ALA A 5 2.50 -9.51 17.63
C ALA A 5 3.99 -9.18 17.73
N HIS A 6 4.33 -7.89 17.88
CA HIS A 6 5.72 -7.46 18.07
C HIS A 6 6.35 -8.04 19.34
N ASN A 7 5.62 -8.03 20.47
CA ASN A 7 6.08 -8.66 21.71
C ASN A 7 6.30 -10.18 21.59
N ALA A 8 5.60 -10.82 20.65
CA ALA A 8 5.77 -12.23 20.32
C ALA A 8 6.82 -12.47 19.21
N GLY A 9 7.47 -11.42 18.70
CA GLY A 9 8.52 -11.51 17.68
C GLY A 9 8.02 -11.69 16.25
N TRP A 10 6.74 -11.41 15.97
CA TRP A 10 6.15 -11.55 14.64
C TRP A 10 6.01 -10.20 13.93
N PRO A 11 6.27 -10.13 12.60
CA PRO A 11 5.89 -8.99 11.79
C PRO A 11 4.37 -8.96 11.61
N VAL A 12 3.86 -7.80 11.26
CA VAL A 12 2.44 -7.54 11.07
C VAL A 12 2.17 -7.07 9.65
N ALA A 13 1.17 -7.67 9.03
CA ALA A 13 0.59 -7.21 7.77
C ALA A 13 -0.84 -6.73 8.05
N ILE A 14 -1.16 -5.49 7.65
CA ILE A 14 -2.50 -4.93 7.87
C ILE A 14 -3.10 -4.45 6.55
N HIS A 15 -4.32 -4.90 6.27
CA HIS A 15 -5.13 -4.44 5.15
C HIS A 15 -5.62 -3.01 5.37
N ALA A 16 -5.28 -2.09 4.46
CA ALA A 16 -5.84 -0.73 4.45
C ALA A 16 -5.89 -0.15 3.01
N ILE A 17 -7.10 0.17 2.54
CA ILE A 17 -7.33 0.69 1.18
C ILE A 17 -7.40 2.22 1.14
N GLY A 18 -8.22 2.83 2.01
CA GLY A 18 -8.46 4.27 2.02
C GLY A 18 -7.39 5.04 2.79
N ASP A 19 -7.20 6.31 2.41
CA ASP A 19 -6.23 7.24 2.98
C ASP A 19 -6.28 7.29 4.51
N GLN A 20 -7.45 7.52 5.10
CA GLN A 20 -7.59 7.57 6.56
C GLN A 20 -7.28 6.23 7.24
N GLY A 21 -7.60 5.11 6.57
CA GLY A 21 -7.31 3.77 7.06
C GLY A 21 -5.81 3.50 7.07
N VAL A 22 -5.10 3.92 6.02
CA VAL A 22 -3.63 3.87 5.95
C VAL A 22 -3.03 4.71 7.07
N SER A 23 -3.50 5.94 7.29
CA SER A 23 -3.01 6.79 8.40
C SER A 23 -3.19 6.12 9.77
N TRP A 24 -4.33 5.48 10.03
CA TRP A 24 -4.56 4.76 11.30
C TRP A 24 -3.62 3.58 11.51
N VAL A 25 -3.28 2.87 10.44
CA VAL A 25 -2.32 1.75 10.51
C VAL A 25 -0.92 2.28 10.80
N LEU A 26 -0.51 3.36 10.12
CA LEU A 26 0.75 4.04 10.41
C LEU A 26 0.83 4.52 11.87
N ASP A 27 -0.25 5.10 12.40
CA ASP A 27 -0.33 5.50 13.81
C ASP A 27 -0.19 4.29 14.76
N ALA A 28 -0.68 3.12 14.36
CA ALA A 28 -0.57 1.90 15.15
C ALA A 28 0.88 1.37 15.18
N PHE A 29 1.60 1.44 14.06
CA PHE A 29 3.03 1.11 14.00
C PHE A 29 3.89 2.12 14.76
N GLU A 30 3.59 3.41 14.64
CA GLU A 30 4.32 4.46 15.36
C GLU A 30 4.20 4.32 16.89
N LYS A 31 3.01 3.93 17.38
CA LYS A 31 2.78 3.68 18.82
C LYS A 31 3.39 2.39 19.34
N SER A 32 3.77 1.48 18.44
CA SER A 32 4.30 0.16 18.77
C SER A 32 5.39 -0.19 17.75
N PRO A 33 6.56 0.44 17.83
CA PRO A 33 7.65 0.14 16.91
C PRO A 33 8.13 -1.29 17.13
N SER A 34 8.52 -1.95 16.03
CA SER A 34 9.13 -3.27 16.09
C SER A 34 10.54 -3.18 16.70
N GLY A 35 11.00 -4.28 17.30
CA GLY A 35 12.31 -4.34 17.94
C GLY A 35 13.48 -4.35 16.94
N PRO A 36 14.72 -4.15 17.41
CA PRO A 36 15.90 -4.24 16.54
C PRO A 36 15.99 -5.63 15.89
N ASN A 37 16.31 -5.66 14.59
CA ASN A 37 16.36 -6.86 13.75
C ASN A 37 15.01 -7.58 13.59
N ALA A 38 13.89 -6.90 13.84
CA ALA A 38 12.57 -7.46 13.54
C ALA A 38 12.39 -7.69 12.03
N LEU A 39 11.52 -8.64 11.70
CA LEU A 39 11.01 -8.77 10.34
C LEU A 39 10.14 -7.53 10.04
N MET A 40 10.17 -7.09 8.78
CA MET A 40 9.51 -5.87 8.32
C MET A 40 7.98 -5.98 8.38
N ASP A 41 7.33 -4.96 8.96
CA ASP A 41 5.89 -4.79 8.90
C ASP A 41 5.46 -4.30 7.51
N ARG A 42 4.20 -4.50 7.16
CA ARG A 42 3.67 -4.03 5.89
C ARG A 42 2.20 -3.62 5.94
N ILE A 43 1.84 -2.69 5.06
CA ILE A 43 0.45 -2.32 4.80
C ILE A 43 0.07 -2.89 3.43
N GLU A 44 -1.05 -3.58 3.37
CA GLU A 44 -1.59 -4.17 2.14
C GLU A 44 -2.55 -3.21 1.45
N HIS A 45 -2.54 -3.22 0.13
CA HIS A 45 -3.39 -2.45 -0.80
C HIS A 45 -2.97 -1.01 -0.98
N ILE A 46 -3.18 -0.15 0.02
CA ILE A 46 -2.79 1.27 -0.02
C ILE A 46 -3.31 1.93 -1.30
N GLU A 47 -4.56 1.63 -1.67
CA GLU A 47 -5.11 2.07 -2.95
C GLU A 47 -5.29 3.59 -3.00
N VAL A 48 -5.46 4.24 -1.86
CA VAL A 48 -5.44 5.70 -1.71
C VAL A 48 -4.59 6.05 -0.50
N VAL A 49 -3.65 6.99 -0.66
CA VAL A 49 -2.74 7.39 0.42
C VAL A 49 -2.29 8.84 0.27
N THR A 50 -2.19 9.56 1.39
CA THR A 50 -1.79 10.96 1.35
C THR A 50 -0.29 11.11 1.07
N PRO A 51 0.16 12.20 0.42
CA PRO A 51 1.60 12.47 0.24
C PRO A 51 2.38 12.55 1.56
N THR A 52 1.72 12.92 2.66
CA THR A 52 2.30 12.92 4.01
C THR A 52 2.54 11.49 4.49
N ASP A 53 1.54 10.62 4.36
CA ASP A 53 1.66 9.22 4.77
C ASP A 53 2.68 8.45 3.93
N VAL A 54 2.82 8.75 2.63
CA VAL A 54 3.89 8.19 1.78
C VAL A 54 5.28 8.39 2.39
N LYS A 55 5.54 9.51 3.08
CA LYS A 55 6.82 9.76 3.76
C LYS A 55 6.96 9.00 5.08
N ARG A 56 5.83 8.67 5.73
CA ARG A 56 5.83 7.93 6.99
C ARG A 56 6.25 6.47 6.79
N PHE A 57 6.02 5.89 5.61
CA PHE A 57 6.48 4.53 5.30
C PHE A 57 8.00 4.40 5.45
N GLU A 58 8.77 5.33 4.86
CA GLU A 58 10.23 5.41 4.98
C GLU A 58 10.65 5.61 6.45
N GLN A 59 10.02 6.57 7.14
CA GLN A 59 10.36 6.90 8.53
C GLN A 59 10.13 5.75 9.52
N LEU A 60 9.11 4.92 9.25
CA LEU A 60 8.74 3.80 10.09
C LEU A 60 9.37 2.47 9.64
N ASP A 61 10.15 2.47 8.55
CA ASP A 61 10.77 1.27 7.96
C ASP A 61 9.76 0.14 7.68
N ILE A 62 8.64 0.49 7.05
CA ILE A 62 7.57 -0.45 6.70
C ILE A 62 7.39 -0.59 5.19
N ALA A 63 6.97 -1.77 4.73
CA ALA A 63 6.73 -2.02 3.31
C ALA A 63 5.32 -1.59 2.87
N ALA A 64 5.27 -0.93 1.71
CA ALA A 64 4.06 -0.74 0.93
C ALA A 64 3.83 -1.98 0.06
N SER A 65 2.81 -2.79 0.38
CA SER A 65 2.45 -4.00 -0.37
C SER A 65 1.21 -3.73 -1.23
N MET A 66 1.41 -3.54 -2.53
CA MET A 66 0.37 -3.04 -3.44
C MET A 66 0.01 -4.07 -4.52
N GLN A 67 -1.22 -4.01 -5.05
CA GLN A 67 -1.72 -4.92 -6.09
C GLN A 67 -1.99 -4.17 -7.41
N PRO A 68 -1.04 -4.14 -8.34
CA PRO A 68 -1.12 -3.36 -9.58
C PRO A 68 -2.38 -3.62 -10.42
N HIS A 69 -2.85 -4.88 -10.49
CA HIS A 69 -4.04 -5.23 -11.26
C HIS A 69 -5.32 -4.56 -10.73
N HIS A 70 -5.33 -4.18 -9.44
CA HIS A 70 -6.42 -3.39 -8.85
C HIS A 70 -6.43 -1.95 -9.38
N ALA A 71 -5.47 -1.50 -10.20
CA ALA A 71 -5.52 -0.15 -10.79
C ALA A 71 -5.86 -0.16 -12.29
N THR A 72 -5.56 -1.26 -13.01
CA THR A 72 -5.70 -1.34 -14.47
C THR A 72 -6.99 -2.04 -14.92
N CYS A 73 -7.47 -3.03 -14.16
CA CYS A 73 -8.76 -3.69 -14.38
C CYS A 73 -9.88 -2.90 -13.70
N CYS A 74 -11.04 -2.69 -14.33
CA CYS A 74 -12.29 -2.11 -13.79
C CYS A 74 -12.25 -0.76 -13.01
N VAL A 75 -11.10 -0.29 -12.56
CA VAL A 75 -10.93 0.75 -11.53
C VAL A 75 -10.85 2.14 -12.13
N GLY A 76 -10.32 2.28 -13.36
CA GLY A 76 -10.34 3.56 -14.07
C GLY A 76 -11.73 4.19 -14.13
N ASP A 77 -12.78 3.36 -14.24
CA ASP A 77 -14.16 3.84 -14.37
C ASP A 77 -14.84 4.12 -13.02
N TYR A 78 -14.61 3.31 -11.97
CA TYR A 78 -15.32 3.53 -10.69
C TYR A 78 -14.55 4.35 -9.65
N VAL A 79 -13.22 4.44 -9.72
CA VAL A 79 -12.43 5.05 -8.63
C VAL A 79 -12.78 6.51 -8.46
N ILE A 80 -12.98 7.24 -9.56
CA ILE A 80 -13.37 8.65 -9.56
C ILE A 80 -14.72 8.82 -8.84
N ASP A 81 -15.68 7.93 -9.08
CA ASP A 81 -16.99 7.98 -8.42
C ASP A 81 -16.90 7.71 -6.90
N ARG A 82 -15.87 6.99 -6.45
CA ARG A 82 -15.67 6.68 -5.02
C ARG A 82 -14.92 7.78 -4.28
N ILE A 83 -13.86 8.32 -4.88
CA ILE A 83 -12.92 9.20 -4.16
C ILE A 83 -12.96 10.66 -4.63
N GLY A 84 -13.58 10.92 -5.78
CA GLY A 84 -13.61 12.23 -6.42
C GLY A 84 -12.30 12.57 -7.13
N ARG A 85 -12.37 13.55 -8.05
CA ARG A 85 -11.21 14.00 -8.85
C ARG A 85 -10.07 14.57 -7.99
N GLU A 86 -10.40 15.17 -6.85
CA GLU A 86 -9.42 15.78 -5.95
C GLU A 86 -8.46 14.74 -5.34
N ARG A 87 -8.95 13.54 -5.03
CA ARG A 87 -8.14 12.46 -4.42
C ARG A 87 -7.58 11.48 -5.44
N LEU A 88 -7.98 11.58 -6.71
CA LEU A 88 -7.45 10.72 -7.79
C LEU A 88 -5.91 10.71 -7.88
N PRO A 89 -5.20 11.85 -7.73
CA PRO A 89 -3.73 11.84 -7.74
C PRO A 89 -3.08 11.01 -6.62
N ASN A 90 -3.83 10.73 -5.55
CA ASN A 90 -3.38 9.94 -4.40
C ASN A 90 -3.69 8.45 -4.55
N ALA A 91 -4.29 8.03 -5.67
CA ALA A 91 -4.67 6.65 -5.89
C ALA A 91 -3.53 5.84 -6.53
N TYR A 92 -3.28 4.64 -5.99
CA TYR A 92 -2.34 3.66 -6.53
C TYR A 92 -0.94 4.25 -6.80
N VAL A 93 -0.38 5.00 -5.87
CA VAL A 93 0.85 5.80 -6.08
C VAL A 93 2.16 5.01 -5.95
N TRP A 94 2.23 3.76 -6.43
CA TRP A 94 3.42 2.90 -6.27
C TRP A 94 4.71 3.51 -6.84
N ARG A 95 4.62 4.31 -7.91
CA ARG A 95 5.78 5.04 -8.43
C ARG A 95 6.29 6.07 -7.42
N GLN A 96 5.38 6.82 -6.79
CA GLN A 96 5.72 7.77 -5.75
C GLN A 96 6.27 7.08 -4.49
N MET A 97 5.77 5.88 -4.15
CA MET A 97 6.35 5.08 -3.08
C MET A 97 7.83 4.76 -3.38
N LEU A 98 8.10 4.23 -4.57
CA LEU A 98 9.45 3.87 -5.02
C LEU A 98 10.38 5.09 -5.08
N ASP A 99 9.90 6.21 -5.63
CA ASP A 99 10.69 7.44 -5.79
C ASP A 99 11.04 8.10 -4.44
N ASN A 100 10.23 7.87 -3.39
CA ASN A 100 10.51 8.32 -2.02
C ASN A 100 11.34 7.31 -1.22
N GLY A 101 11.91 6.28 -1.85
CA GLY A 101 12.77 5.31 -1.17
C GLY A 101 12.04 4.27 -0.31
N ASN A 102 10.71 4.22 -0.38
CA ASN A 102 9.94 3.24 0.40
C ASN A 102 10.17 1.81 -0.11
N HIS A 103 10.10 0.84 0.80
CA HIS A 103 10.06 -0.56 0.45
C HIS A 103 8.75 -0.89 -0.28
N LEU A 104 8.83 -1.19 -1.57
CA LEU A 104 7.68 -1.56 -2.40
C LEU A 104 7.66 -3.08 -2.65
N VAL A 105 6.55 -3.71 -2.29
CA VAL A 105 6.26 -5.12 -2.58
C VAL A 105 5.01 -5.17 -3.46
N LEU A 106 4.99 -6.08 -4.43
CA LEU A 106 3.85 -6.26 -5.33
C LEU A 106 3.21 -7.63 -5.10
N GLY A 107 1.88 -7.68 -5.14
CA GLY A 107 1.10 -8.91 -4.98
C GLY A 107 -0.10 -8.96 -5.91
N SER A 108 -0.75 -10.13 -5.98
CA SER A 108 -1.98 -10.32 -6.76
C SER A 108 -3.26 -10.29 -5.92
N ASP A 109 -3.19 -10.49 -4.60
CA ASP A 109 -4.41 -10.75 -3.81
C ASP A 109 -5.29 -11.86 -4.43
N TRP A 110 -4.67 -12.95 -4.89
CA TRP A 110 -5.42 -14.09 -5.42
C TRP A 110 -6.36 -14.66 -4.33
N SER A 111 -7.63 -14.94 -4.63
CA SER A 111 -8.24 -15.02 -5.96
C SER A 111 -9.05 -13.79 -6.40
N THR A 112 -8.89 -12.65 -5.74
CA THR A 112 -9.53 -11.38 -6.13
C THR A 112 -9.05 -10.92 -7.52
N SER A 113 -7.75 -11.09 -7.80
CA SER A 113 -7.15 -10.81 -9.11
C SER A 113 -6.34 -12.00 -9.65
N PRO A 114 -5.98 -12.04 -10.95
CA PRO A 114 -5.25 -13.15 -11.55
C PRO A 114 -3.91 -13.46 -10.84
N LEU A 115 -3.64 -14.76 -10.64
CA LEU A 115 -2.43 -15.24 -9.97
C LEU A 115 -1.15 -14.97 -10.78
N ASN A 116 -1.25 -14.86 -12.11
CA ASN A 116 -0.09 -14.79 -12.99
C ASN A 116 0.74 -13.51 -12.69
N PRO A 117 1.99 -13.64 -12.21
CA PRO A 117 2.82 -12.49 -11.85
C PRO A 117 3.16 -11.60 -13.06
N LEU A 118 3.17 -12.15 -14.28
CA LEU A 118 3.44 -11.37 -15.48
C LEU A 118 2.34 -10.32 -15.75
N ILE A 119 1.09 -10.59 -15.32
CA ILE A 119 0.00 -9.62 -15.41
C ILE A 119 0.27 -8.45 -14.46
N GLN A 120 0.59 -8.74 -13.20
CA GLN A 120 0.90 -7.72 -12.19
C GLN A 120 2.09 -6.84 -12.59
N ILE A 121 3.15 -7.46 -13.15
CA ILE A 121 4.32 -6.74 -13.66
C ILE A 121 3.91 -5.84 -14.84
N GLY A 122 3.13 -6.37 -15.79
CA GLY A 122 2.62 -5.60 -16.93
C GLY A 122 1.79 -4.40 -16.47
N ASP A 123 0.89 -4.60 -15.52
CA ASP A 123 0.04 -3.53 -14.95
C ASP A 123 0.88 -2.46 -14.24
N THR A 124 1.92 -2.86 -13.52
CA THR A 124 2.84 -1.92 -12.84
C THR A 124 3.55 -1.01 -13.84
N LEU A 125 4.00 -1.57 -14.96
CA LEU A 125 4.85 -0.90 -15.95
C LEU A 125 4.06 -0.07 -16.95
N HIS A 126 2.87 -0.53 -17.34
CA HIS A 126 2.11 0.02 -18.47
C HIS A 126 0.92 0.88 -18.05
N ARG A 127 0.62 1.00 -16.75
CA ARG A 127 -0.50 1.85 -16.31
C ARG A 127 -0.27 3.31 -16.68
N GLU A 128 -1.29 3.90 -17.31
CA GLU A 128 -1.43 5.33 -17.50
C GLU A 128 -2.51 5.88 -16.56
N THR A 129 -2.21 6.94 -15.81
CA THR A 129 -3.25 7.70 -15.09
C THR A 129 -3.88 8.67 -16.08
N ARG A 130 -5.09 8.38 -16.54
CA ARG A 130 -5.86 9.28 -17.42
C ARG A 130 -6.69 10.23 -16.55
N ILE A 131 -6.44 11.54 -16.65
CA ILE A 131 -7.10 12.61 -15.87
C ILE A 131 -8.15 13.31 -16.73
#